data_AF-A0A6M2DZ35-F1
#
_entry.id   AF-A0A6M2DZ35-F1
#
_cell.length_a   1.000
_cell.length_b   1.000
_cell.length_c   1.000
_cell.angle_alpha   90.00
_cell.angle_beta   90.00
_cell.angle_gamma   90.00
#
_symmetry.space_group_name_H-M   'P 1'
#
loop_
_entity.id
_entity.type
_entity.pdbx_description
1 polymer ?
#
loop_
_entity_poly.entity_id
_entity_poly.type
_entity_poly.pdbx_seq_one_letter_code
_entity_poly.pdbx_strand_id
1 'polypeptide(L)'
;MHAAALSSWGLLLTLIPSGDVVNFMADGLRTLPSIKSLAGLLQSPHLEVRLIAGECIALLLEIGRGHQEDFLDSCLCELIDATKQLATDSHKYRAKRDRKTQRATFRDILRYLEEDIPPDMQVRFGTEVLILDSWTSHRQYNAICGTLGTGLNLHLTENDFIRDIFELGPRLESLGANINKQRKLERHLMNAAAFKARTISRNKNRDKRSAVVSC
;
A
#
# COMPACT_ATOMS: atom_id res chain seq x y z
N MET A 1 -18.44 11.08 4.61
CA MET A 1 -19.11 10.71 3.34
C MET A 1 -18.17 10.84 2.14
N HIS A 2 -17.52 11.99 1.92
CA HIS A 2 -16.60 12.19 0.77
C HIS A 2 -15.45 11.18 0.67
N ALA A 3 -14.78 10.89 1.79
CA ALA A 3 -13.72 9.88 1.86
C ALA A 3 -14.20 8.49 1.41
N ALA A 4 -15.35 8.04 1.93
CA ALA A 4 -15.92 6.74 1.59
C ALA A 4 -16.35 6.66 0.10
N ALA A 5 -16.92 7.74 -0.44
CA ALA A 5 -17.28 7.82 -1.85
C ALA A 5 -16.03 7.72 -2.74
N LEU A 6 -14.97 8.45 -2.42
CA LEU A 6 -13.71 8.41 -3.15
C LEU A 6 -13.03 7.03 -3.05
N SER A 7 -13.08 6.39 -1.87
CA SER A 7 -12.55 5.03 -1.69
C SER A 7 -13.32 4.01 -2.52
N SER A 8 -14.65 4.13 -2.55
CA SER A 8 -15.52 3.25 -3.35
C SER A 8 -15.28 3.45 -4.84
N TRP A 9 -15.09 4.70 -5.28
CA TRP A 9 -14.68 5.00 -6.65
C TRP A 9 -13.31 4.39 -6.99
N GLY A 10 -12.32 4.51 -6.10
CA GLY A 10 -11.02 3.86 -6.27
C GLY A 10 -11.13 2.32 -6.35
N LEU A 11 -12.04 1.70 -5.57
CA LEU A 11 -12.29 0.26 -5.69
C LEU A 11 -12.86 -0.10 -7.06
N LEU A 12 -13.84 0.64 -7.57
CA LEU A 12 -14.41 0.39 -8.90
C LEU A 12 -13.37 0.55 -10.01
N LEU A 13 -12.45 1.52 -9.85
CA LEU A 13 -11.35 1.72 -10.78
C LEU A 13 -10.47 0.46 -10.92
N THR A 14 -10.28 -0.32 -9.85
CA THR A 14 -9.50 -1.58 -9.90
C THR A 14 -10.12 -2.66 -10.80
N LEU A 15 -11.38 -2.50 -11.22
CA LEU A 15 -12.10 -3.45 -12.06
C LEU A 15 -12.16 -3.00 -13.53
N ILE A 16 -11.70 -1.79 -13.84
CA ILE A 16 -11.74 -1.24 -15.19
C ILE A 16 -10.45 -1.64 -15.93
N PRO A 17 -10.53 -2.14 -17.19
CA PRO A 17 -9.36 -2.40 -18.00
C PRO A 17 -8.47 -1.16 -18.16
N SER A 18 -7.16 -1.34 -18.13
CA SER A 18 -6.19 -0.24 -18.15
C SER A 18 -6.33 0.68 -19.37
N GLY A 19 -6.61 0.12 -20.55
CA GLY A 19 -6.86 0.91 -21.78
C GLY A 19 -8.10 1.80 -21.69
N ASP A 20 -9.17 1.32 -21.04
CA ASP A 20 -10.39 2.10 -20.84
C ASP A 20 -10.15 3.25 -19.87
N VAL A 21 -9.35 3.04 -18.82
CA VAL A 21 -8.95 4.12 -17.89
C VAL A 21 -8.20 5.23 -18.63
N VAL A 22 -7.24 4.88 -19.49
CA VAL A 22 -6.51 5.85 -20.31
C VAL A 22 -7.46 6.63 -21.23
N ASN A 23 -8.34 5.93 -21.94
CA ASN A 23 -9.33 6.54 -22.84
C ASN A 23 -10.28 7.50 -22.10
N PHE A 24 -10.83 7.07 -20.96
CA PHE A 24 -11.72 7.91 -20.15
C PHE A 24 -11.03 9.17 -19.62
N MET A 25 -9.74 9.09 -19.29
CA MET A 25 -8.95 10.23 -18.83
C MET A 25 -8.56 11.17 -19.97
N ALA A 26 -8.31 10.64 -21.18
CA ALA A 26 -7.95 11.42 -22.37
C ALA A 26 -9.15 12.14 -22.99
N ASP A 27 -10.30 11.46 -23.10
CA ASP A 27 -11.50 11.96 -23.78
C ASP A 27 -12.25 13.04 -22.99
N GLY A 28 -11.78 13.37 -21.77
CA GLY A 28 -12.43 14.35 -20.90
C GLY A 28 -13.88 13.97 -20.53
N LEU A 29 -14.22 12.68 -20.68
CA LEU A 29 -15.50 12.13 -20.29
C LEU A 29 -15.71 12.44 -18.80
N ARG A 30 -16.83 13.12 -18.48
CA ARG A 30 -17.22 13.51 -17.11
C ARG A 30 -17.44 12.32 -16.16
N THR A 31 -17.19 11.10 -16.61
CA THR A 31 -17.35 9.85 -15.84
C THR A 31 -16.21 9.67 -14.84
N LEU A 32 -14.98 10.11 -15.13
CA LEU A 32 -13.86 10.07 -14.19
C LEU A 32 -13.52 11.47 -13.65
N PRO A 33 -13.19 11.60 -12.35
CA PRO A 33 -12.58 12.80 -11.81
C PRO A 33 -11.28 13.12 -12.54
N SER A 34 -11.11 14.37 -12.97
CA SER A 34 -9.84 14.79 -13.57
C SER A 34 -8.69 14.70 -12.57
N ILE A 35 -7.47 14.47 -13.06
CA ILE A 35 -6.27 14.44 -12.20
C ILE A 35 -6.11 15.73 -11.38
N LYS A 36 -6.47 16.88 -11.97
CA LYS A 36 -6.48 18.18 -11.28
C LYS A 36 -7.47 18.22 -10.13
N SER A 37 -8.65 17.62 -10.30
CA SER A 37 -9.64 17.51 -9.22
C SER A 37 -9.11 16.67 -8.07
N LEU A 38 -8.47 15.53 -8.34
CA LEU A 38 -7.86 14.68 -7.31
C LEU A 38 -6.69 15.37 -6.60
N ALA A 39 -5.82 16.06 -7.36
CA ALA A 39 -4.75 16.87 -6.79
C ALA A 39 -5.29 17.97 -5.87
N GLY A 40 -6.43 18.60 -6.21
CA GLY A 40 -7.12 19.55 -5.34
C GLY A 40 -7.58 18.94 -4.00
N LEU A 41 -7.99 17.66 -4.00
CA LEU A 41 -8.40 16.97 -2.78
C LEU A 41 -7.24 16.72 -1.80
N LEU A 42 -5.98 16.75 -2.26
CA LEU A 42 -4.80 16.70 -1.40
C LEU A 42 -4.71 17.89 -0.44
N GLN A 43 -5.37 19.01 -0.75
CA GLN A 43 -5.43 20.19 0.11
C GLN A 43 -6.66 20.21 1.03
N SER A 44 -7.48 19.16 1.03
CA SER A 44 -8.66 19.06 1.88
C SER A 44 -8.32 19.24 3.37
N PRO A 45 -9.17 19.89 4.19
CA PRO A 45 -8.94 19.98 5.63
C PRO A 45 -9.06 18.60 6.32
N HIS A 46 -9.81 17.67 5.73
CA HIS A 46 -10.06 16.35 6.29
C HIS A 46 -8.95 15.36 5.92
N LEU A 47 -8.34 14.75 6.94
CA LEU A 47 -7.25 13.79 6.77
C LEU A 47 -7.61 12.67 5.79
N GLU A 48 -8.71 11.94 6.06
CA GLU A 48 -9.12 10.78 5.27
C GLU A 48 -9.30 11.09 3.78
N VAL A 49 -9.79 12.30 3.46
CA VAL A 49 -9.94 12.73 2.07
C VAL A 49 -8.57 12.88 1.41
N ARG A 50 -7.58 13.47 2.11
CA ARG A 50 -6.21 13.58 1.59
C ARG A 50 -5.59 12.21 1.36
N LEU A 51 -5.69 11.31 2.35
CA LEU A 51 -5.12 9.96 2.27
C LEU A 51 -5.66 9.22 1.05
N ILE A 52 -6.99 9.13 0.94
CA ILE A 52 -7.64 8.37 -0.13
C ILE A 52 -7.40 9.05 -1.49
N ALA A 53 -7.37 10.38 -1.57
CA ALA A 53 -7.03 11.07 -2.82
C ALA A 53 -5.61 10.75 -3.29
N GLY A 54 -4.63 10.75 -2.38
CA GLY A 54 -3.25 10.38 -2.70
C GLY A 54 -3.14 8.92 -3.17
N GLU A 55 -3.78 8.00 -2.48
CA GLU A 55 -3.82 6.59 -2.88
C GLU A 55 -4.55 6.39 -4.23
N CYS A 56 -5.60 7.15 -4.50
CA CYS A 56 -6.30 7.13 -5.78
C CYS A 56 -5.45 7.67 -6.94
N ILE A 57 -4.63 8.70 -6.69
CA ILE A 57 -3.67 9.21 -7.68
C ILE A 57 -2.64 8.12 -8.00
N ALA A 58 -2.09 7.47 -6.98
CA ALA A 58 -1.15 6.36 -7.17
C ALA A 58 -1.79 5.19 -7.93
N LEU A 59 -3.03 4.83 -7.59
CA LEU A 59 -3.79 3.79 -8.27
C LEU A 59 -4.06 4.11 -9.75
N LEU A 60 -4.43 5.36 -10.05
CA LEU A 60 -4.63 5.79 -11.45
C LEU A 60 -3.34 5.69 -12.26
N LEU A 61 -2.22 6.11 -11.68
CA LEU A 61 -0.91 5.99 -12.32
C LEU A 61 -0.56 4.52 -12.57
N GLU A 62 -0.73 3.65 -11.57
CA GLU A 62 -0.46 2.21 -11.70
C GLU A 62 -1.27 1.58 -12.83
N ILE A 63 -2.59 1.81 -12.84
CA ILE A 63 -3.47 1.21 -13.85
C ILE A 63 -3.19 1.81 -15.23
N GLY A 64 -3.07 3.14 -15.34
CA GLY A 64 -2.83 3.81 -16.61
C GLY A 64 -1.48 3.47 -17.21
N ARG A 65 -0.42 3.39 -16.39
CA ARG A 65 0.92 2.95 -16.83
C ARG A 65 0.99 1.49 -17.22
N GLY A 66 0.08 0.66 -16.71
CA GLY A 66 -0.13 -0.70 -17.22
C GLY A 66 -0.60 -0.77 -18.68
N HIS A 67 -1.08 0.33 -19.26
CA HIS A 67 -1.42 0.42 -20.69
C HIS A 67 -0.51 1.38 -21.48
N GLN A 68 -0.17 2.52 -20.89
CA GLN A 68 0.61 3.59 -21.51
C GLN A 68 1.70 4.05 -20.53
N GLU A 69 2.96 3.70 -20.79
CA GLU A 69 4.09 3.93 -19.86
C GLU A 69 4.25 5.41 -19.45
N ASP A 70 4.03 6.34 -20.37
CA ASP A 70 4.14 7.81 -20.15
C ASP A 70 2.85 8.44 -19.60
N PHE A 71 1.89 7.62 -19.15
CA PHE A 71 0.61 8.10 -18.62
C PHE A 71 0.81 9.08 -17.46
N LEU A 72 0.24 10.28 -17.62
CA LEU A 72 0.28 11.41 -16.66
C LEU A 72 1.68 12.00 -16.39
N ASP A 73 2.71 11.67 -17.18
CA ASP A 73 4.06 12.21 -16.99
C ASP A 73 4.10 13.75 -17.01
N SER A 74 3.26 14.38 -17.84
CA SER A 74 3.15 15.84 -17.92
C SER A 74 2.76 16.52 -16.61
N CYS A 75 2.09 15.81 -15.70
CA CYS A 75 1.67 16.33 -14.39
C CYS A 75 2.42 15.71 -13.21
N LEU A 76 3.32 14.75 -13.46
CA LEU A 76 4.01 14.00 -12.42
C LEU A 76 4.81 14.90 -11.47
N CYS A 77 5.52 15.91 -12.01
CA CYS A 77 6.29 16.87 -11.20
C CYS A 77 5.40 17.60 -10.18
N GLU A 78 4.24 18.10 -10.60
CA GLU A 78 3.30 18.79 -9.71
C GLU A 78 2.73 17.85 -8.63
N LEU A 79 2.46 16.60 -9.00
CA LEU A 79 1.97 15.59 -8.07
C LEU A 79 3.04 15.20 -7.02
N ILE A 80 4.29 15.07 -7.45
CA ILE A 80 5.44 14.82 -6.56
C ILE A 80 5.58 15.95 -5.55
N ASP A 81 5.56 17.21 -6.00
CA ASP A 81 5.69 18.37 -5.12
C ASP A 81 4.55 18.44 -4.09
N ALA A 82 3.30 18.23 -4.52
CA ALA A 82 2.14 18.20 -3.62
C ALA A 82 2.24 17.06 -2.60
N THR A 83 2.64 15.87 -3.03
CA THR A 83 2.79 14.67 -2.18
C THR A 83 3.93 14.84 -1.17
N LYS A 84 5.03 15.46 -1.58
CA LYS A 84 6.21 15.75 -0.74
C LYS A 84 5.89 16.69 0.41
N GLN A 85 5.06 17.71 0.17
CA GLN A 85 4.58 18.61 1.23
C GLN A 85 3.77 17.84 2.30
N LEU A 86 2.95 16.88 1.89
CA LEU A 86 2.15 16.06 2.80
C LEU A 86 2.97 14.98 3.52
N ALA A 87 4.00 14.43 2.87
CA ALA A 87 4.95 13.47 3.42
C ALA A 87 5.86 14.07 4.51
N THR A 88 6.12 15.38 4.43
CA THR A 88 6.98 16.13 5.36
C THR A 88 6.21 17.04 6.33
N ASP A 89 4.87 16.96 6.31
CA ASP A 89 3.97 17.82 7.06
C ASP A 89 4.33 18.00 8.55
N SER A 90 4.60 19.24 8.93
CA SER A 90 5.00 19.64 10.28
C SER A 90 3.93 20.48 11.01
N HIS A 91 2.74 20.64 10.44
CA HIS A 91 1.68 21.50 10.98
C HIS A 91 1.23 21.05 12.38
N LYS A 92 1.65 21.80 13.41
CA LYS A 92 1.42 21.46 14.83
C LYS A 92 -0.05 21.47 15.25
N TYR A 93 -0.91 22.19 14.51
CA TYR A 93 -2.36 22.25 14.77
C TYR A 93 -3.09 20.92 14.51
N ARG A 94 -2.51 20.01 13.71
CA ARG A 94 -3.08 18.67 13.46
C ARG A 94 -2.83 17.73 14.65
N ALA A 95 -3.62 16.67 14.82
CA ALA A 95 -3.32 15.70 15.87
C ALA A 95 -2.01 14.95 15.57
N LYS A 96 -1.26 14.56 16.61
CA LYS A 96 0.02 13.83 16.46
C LYS A 96 -0.16 12.49 15.73
N ARG A 97 -1.24 11.76 16.05
CA ARG A 97 -1.60 10.50 15.39
C ARG A 97 -1.82 10.73 13.89
N ASP A 98 -2.64 11.71 13.56
CA ASP A 98 -3.04 12.04 12.19
C ASP A 98 -1.83 12.46 11.34
N ARG A 99 -0.93 13.29 11.87
CA ARG A 99 0.35 13.60 11.20
C ARG A 99 1.22 12.37 11.00
N LYS A 100 1.20 11.40 11.92
CA LYS A 100 1.99 10.17 11.77
C LYS A 100 1.43 9.33 10.62
N THR A 101 0.11 9.13 10.60
CA THR A 101 -0.58 8.40 9.54
C THR A 101 -0.38 9.07 8.18
N GLN A 102 -0.65 10.37 8.07
CA GLN A 102 -0.45 11.10 6.82
C GLN A 102 0.96 10.96 6.28
N ARG A 103 1.98 11.25 7.10
CA ARG A 103 3.36 11.17 6.63
C ARG A 103 3.77 9.74 6.29
N ALA A 104 3.19 8.71 6.90
CA ALA A 104 3.45 7.34 6.51
C ALA A 104 2.89 7.07 5.12
N THR A 105 1.59 7.25 4.93
CA THR A 105 0.91 7.03 3.64
C THR A 105 1.54 7.85 2.51
N PHE A 106 1.79 9.15 2.74
CA PHE A 106 2.37 10.02 1.71
C PHE A 106 3.84 9.75 1.42
N ARG A 107 4.60 9.10 2.31
CA ARG A 107 5.95 8.62 1.96
C ARG A 107 5.89 7.43 1.02
N ASP A 108 4.94 6.53 1.23
CA ASP A 108 4.76 5.37 0.36
C ASP A 108 4.28 5.82 -1.04
N ILE A 109 3.33 6.77 -1.10
CA ILE A 109 2.90 7.40 -2.35
C ILE A 109 4.06 8.14 -3.03
N LEU A 110 4.80 8.98 -2.29
CA LEU A 110 5.90 9.75 -2.88
C LEU A 110 6.97 8.83 -3.49
N ARG A 111 7.32 7.75 -2.79
CA ARG A 111 8.25 6.75 -3.29
C ARG A 111 7.76 6.11 -4.58
N TYR A 112 6.47 5.78 -4.66
CA TYR A 112 5.90 5.27 -5.89
C TYR A 112 5.97 6.29 -7.03
N LEU A 113 5.64 7.56 -6.78
CA LEU A 113 5.70 8.60 -7.82
C LEU A 113 7.13 8.89 -8.32
N GLU A 114 8.14 8.82 -7.44
CA GLU A 114 9.53 9.13 -7.77
C GLU A 114 10.30 7.92 -8.34
N GLU A 115 10.03 6.71 -7.84
CA GLU A 115 10.84 5.51 -8.10
C GLU A 115 10.05 4.38 -8.81
N ASP A 116 8.74 4.54 -9.02
CA ASP A 116 7.83 3.50 -9.52
C ASP A 116 7.83 2.22 -8.66
N ILE A 117 8.09 2.38 -7.36
CA ILE A 117 8.10 1.27 -6.39
C ILE A 117 6.82 1.30 -5.53
N PRO A 118 5.87 0.37 -5.74
CA PRO A 118 4.66 0.29 -4.92
C PRO A 118 4.99 -0.17 -3.48
N PRO A 119 4.07 0.03 -2.53
CA PRO A 119 4.22 -0.52 -1.19
C PRO A 119 4.22 -2.06 -1.22
N ASP A 120 5.05 -2.67 -0.38
CA ASP A 120 5.06 -4.11 -0.12
C ASP A 120 4.53 -4.37 1.30
N MET A 121 3.36 -5.00 1.38
CA MET A 121 2.73 -5.41 2.64
C MET A 121 2.41 -6.90 2.62
N GLN A 122 2.77 -7.58 3.71
CA GLN A 122 2.48 -8.99 3.91
C GLN A 122 1.48 -9.18 5.04
N VAL A 123 0.35 -9.83 4.74
CA VAL A 123 -0.71 -10.14 5.71
C VAL A 123 -0.73 -11.65 5.93
N ARG A 124 -0.30 -12.09 7.12
CA ARG A 124 -0.31 -13.51 7.49
C ARG A 124 -1.68 -13.91 8.03
N PHE A 125 -2.28 -14.95 7.46
CA PHE A 125 -3.53 -15.54 7.92
C PHE A 125 -3.37 -17.07 8.00
N GLY A 126 -3.58 -17.65 9.19
CA GLY A 126 -3.29 -19.06 9.42
C GLY A 126 -1.84 -19.44 9.09
N THR A 127 -1.68 -20.35 8.13
CA THR A 127 -0.36 -20.79 7.60
C THR A 127 0.06 -20.07 6.32
N GLU A 128 -0.82 -19.28 5.73
CA GLU A 128 -0.64 -18.59 4.46
C GLU A 128 -0.23 -17.12 4.67
N VAL A 129 0.27 -16.49 3.61
CA VAL A 129 0.64 -15.08 3.59
C VAL A 129 0.09 -14.47 2.32
N LEU A 130 -0.76 -13.45 2.45
CA LEU A 130 -1.19 -12.58 1.37
C LEU A 130 -0.10 -11.53 1.16
N ILE A 131 0.40 -11.43 -0.07
CA ILE A 131 1.34 -10.40 -0.50
C ILE A 131 0.54 -9.33 -1.22
N LEU A 132 0.75 -8.08 -0.83
CA LEU A 132 0.14 -6.90 -1.43
C LEU A 132 1.29 -6.03 -1.92
N ASP A 133 1.57 -6.12 -3.21
CA ASP A 133 2.71 -5.51 -3.89
C ASP A 133 2.26 -4.51 -4.97
N SER A 134 0.99 -4.12 -4.95
CA SER A 134 0.39 -3.17 -5.89
C SER A 134 -0.67 -2.30 -5.21
N TRP A 135 -0.89 -1.09 -5.71
CA TRP A 135 -1.95 -0.20 -5.26
C TRP A 135 -3.34 -0.80 -5.48
N THR A 136 -3.51 -1.57 -6.56
CA THR A 136 -4.74 -2.30 -6.89
C THR A 136 -5.07 -3.33 -5.81
N SER A 137 -4.13 -4.23 -5.50
CA SER A 137 -4.33 -5.25 -4.46
C SER A 137 -4.53 -4.61 -3.08
N HIS A 138 -3.77 -3.55 -2.76
CA HIS A 138 -3.94 -2.76 -1.54
C HIS A 138 -5.35 -2.13 -1.43
N ARG A 139 -5.88 -1.53 -2.50
CA ARG A 139 -7.21 -0.91 -2.51
C ARG A 139 -8.31 -1.95 -2.30
N GLN A 140 -8.22 -3.08 -3.00
CA GLN A 140 -9.17 -4.19 -2.84
C GLN A 140 -9.13 -4.76 -1.43
N TYR A 141 -7.93 -5.00 -0.89
CA TYR A 141 -7.74 -5.46 0.48
C TYR A 141 -8.33 -4.49 1.51
N ASN A 142 -8.08 -3.19 1.40
CA ASN A 142 -8.61 -2.21 2.33
C ASN A 142 -10.15 -2.14 2.28
N ALA A 143 -10.76 -2.26 1.09
CA ALA A 143 -12.21 -2.30 0.95
C ALA A 143 -12.82 -3.56 1.59
N ILE A 144 -12.23 -4.73 1.34
CA ILE A 144 -12.67 -6.00 1.93
C ILE A 144 -12.49 -5.98 3.46
N CYS A 145 -11.36 -5.44 3.96
CA CYS A 145 -11.12 -5.28 5.39
C CYS A 145 -12.18 -4.37 6.05
N GLY A 146 -12.53 -3.25 5.40
CA GLY A 146 -13.55 -2.34 5.90
C GLY A 146 -14.96 -2.93 5.98
N THR A 147 -15.26 -3.96 5.16
CA THR A 147 -16.57 -4.63 5.14
C THR A 147 -16.63 -5.86 6.05
N LEU A 148 -15.59 -6.70 6.05
CA LEU A 148 -15.56 -7.96 6.78
C LEU A 148 -15.06 -7.85 8.22
N GLY A 149 -14.25 -6.84 8.52
CA GLY A 149 -13.69 -6.59 9.85
C GLY A 149 -13.01 -7.84 10.43
N THR A 150 -13.52 -8.33 11.57
CA THR A 150 -12.97 -9.48 12.29
C THR A 150 -13.09 -10.81 11.53
N GLY A 151 -13.97 -10.89 10.53
CA GLY A 151 -14.16 -12.08 9.70
C GLY A 151 -13.09 -12.25 8.60
N LEU A 152 -12.22 -11.26 8.37
CA LEU A 152 -11.31 -11.22 7.23
C LEU A 152 -10.46 -12.49 7.08
N ASN A 153 -9.84 -12.98 8.17
CA ASN A 153 -8.97 -14.16 8.10
C ASN A 153 -9.73 -15.45 7.73
N LEU A 154 -10.98 -15.58 8.19
CA LEU A 154 -11.83 -16.71 7.82
C LEU A 154 -12.14 -16.65 6.32
N HIS A 155 -12.48 -15.47 5.81
CA HIS A 155 -12.79 -15.27 4.40
C HIS A 155 -11.57 -15.47 3.50
N LEU A 156 -10.38 -15.00 3.87
CA LEU A 156 -9.14 -15.29 3.14
C LEU A 156 -8.84 -16.80 3.06
N THR A 157 -9.26 -17.57 4.06
CA THR A 157 -9.05 -19.01 4.11
C THR A 157 -10.12 -19.79 3.33
N GLU A 158 -11.39 -19.46 3.54
CA GLU A 158 -12.51 -20.31 3.14
C GLU A 158 -13.27 -19.82 1.91
N ASN A 159 -13.25 -18.52 1.61
CA ASN A 159 -14.07 -17.92 0.56
C ASN A 159 -13.35 -17.93 -0.78
N ASP A 160 -13.80 -18.82 -1.67
CA ASP A 160 -13.18 -19.03 -2.98
C ASP A 160 -13.13 -17.74 -3.82
N PHE A 161 -14.17 -16.90 -3.80
CA PHE A 161 -14.17 -15.63 -4.52
C PHE A 161 -13.11 -14.64 -4.01
N ILE A 162 -12.91 -14.52 -2.69
CA ILE A 162 -11.87 -13.66 -2.12
C ILE A 162 -10.48 -14.23 -2.41
N ARG A 163 -10.35 -15.57 -2.44
CA ARG A 163 -9.10 -16.22 -2.84
C ARG A 163 -8.78 -15.99 -4.30
N ASP A 164 -9.78 -15.95 -5.17
CA ASP A 164 -9.62 -15.63 -6.59
C ASP A 164 -9.19 -14.17 -6.78
N ILE A 165 -9.81 -13.21 -6.07
CA ILE A 165 -9.41 -11.78 -6.12
C ILE A 165 -7.93 -11.58 -5.79
N PHE A 166 -7.42 -12.31 -4.79
CA PHE A 166 -6.04 -12.18 -4.34
C PHE A 166 -5.11 -13.27 -4.88
N GLU A 167 -5.57 -14.08 -5.82
CA GLU A 167 -4.81 -15.15 -6.45
C GLU A 167 -4.13 -16.11 -5.45
N LEU A 168 -4.78 -16.38 -4.31
CA LEU A 168 -4.25 -17.21 -3.22
C LEU A 168 -4.21 -18.71 -3.56
N GLY A 169 -4.79 -19.11 -4.68
CA GLY A 169 -4.88 -20.51 -5.11
C GLY A 169 -5.82 -21.36 -4.24
N PRO A 170 -5.81 -22.69 -4.40
CA PRO A 170 -6.72 -23.59 -3.70
C PRO A 170 -6.50 -23.56 -2.19
N ARG A 171 -7.58 -23.83 -1.43
CA ARG A 171 -7.54 -23.88 0.04
C ARG A 171 -6.51 -24.91 0.52
N LEU A 172 -5.69 -24.52 1.49
CA LEU A 172 -4.80 -25.46 2.16
C LEU A 172 -5.56 -26.17 3.28
N GLU A 173 -5.71 -27.49 3.18
CA GLU A 173 -6.26 -28.30 4.26
C GLU A 173 -5.37 -28.23 5.51
N SER A 174 -6.01 -28.21 6.69
CA SER A 174 -5.32 -28.22 7.98
C SER A 174 -4.58 -29.55 8.19
N LEU A 175 -3.35 -29.64 7.70
CA LEU A 175 -2.44 -30.74 8.01
C LEU A 175 -2.18 -30.73 9.52
N GLY A 176 -2.74 -31.73 10.22
CA GLY A 176 -2.97 -31.74 11.66
C GLY A 176 -1.79 -31.48 12.60
N ALA A 177 -2.11 -31.36 13.90
CA ALA A 177 -1.27 -30.87 14.99
C ALA A 177 0.12 -31.53 15.19
N ASN A 178 0.39 -32.70 14.59
CA ASN A 178 1.64 -33.43 14.78
C ASN A 178 2.85 -32.84 14.01
N ILE A 179 2.63 -32.10 12.92
CA ILE A 179 3.72 -31.41 12.17
C ILE A 179 4.28 -30.20 12.97
N ASN A 180 3.51 -29.69 13.94
CA ASN A 180 3.82 -28.44 14.65
C ASN A 180 5.00 -28.53 15.64
N LYS A 181 5.31 -29.72 16.18
CA LYS A 181 6.44 -29.88 17.14
C LYS A 181 7.80 -29.82 16.44
N GLN A 182 7.94 -30.51 15.31
CA GLN A 182 9.18 -30.52 14.50
C GLN A 182 9.47 -29.14 13.90
N ARG A 183 8.42 -28.42 13.45
CA ARG A 183 8.48 -27.02 13.01
C ARG A 183 8.95 -26.02 14.08
N LYS A 184 8.75 -26.29 15.38
CA LYS A 184 9.10 -25.32 16.44
C LYS A 184 10.61 -25.16 16.60
N LEU A 185 11.36 -26.27 16.62
CA LEU A 185 12.82 -26.25 16.72
C LEU A 185 13.43 -25.64 15.45
N GLU A 186 12.97 -26.07 14.28
CA GLU A 186 13.43 -25.56 12.99
C GLU A 186 13.19 -24.04 12.88
N ARG A 187 11.98 -23.57 13.24
CA ARG A 187 11.66 -22.13 13.29
C ARG A 187 12.55 -21.38 14.28
N HIS A 188 12.87 -21.96 15.43
CA HIS A 188 13.78 -21.36 16.40
C HIS A 188 15.19 -21.21 15.83
N LEU A 189 15.71 -22.27 15.18
CA LEU A 189 17.03 -22.25 14.55
C LEU A 189 17.10 -21.27 13.38
N MET A 190 16.08 -21.23 12.52
CA MET A 190 16.00 -20.28 11.41
C MET A 190 15.92 -18.83 11.91
N ASN A 191 15.13 -18.57 12.95
CA ASN A 191 15.05 -17.26 13.59
C ASN A 191 16.37 -16.86 14.26
N ALA A 192 17.06 -17.80 14.92
CA ALA A 192 18.37 -17.58 15.54
C ALA A 192 19.44 -17.25 14.48
N ALA A 193 19.45 -17.99 13.37
CA ALA A 193 20.33 -17.73 12.22
C ALA A 193 20.04 -16.35 11.61
N ALA A 194 18.77 -16.01 11.35
CA ALA A 194 18.36 -14.70 10.84
C ALA A 194 18.71 -13.56 11.82
N PHE A 195 18.54 -13.78 13.13
CA PHE A 195 18.94 -12.81 14.16
C PHE A 195 20.45 -12.57 14.17
N LYS A 196 21.25 -13.65 14.10
CA LYS A 196 22.72 -13.58 14.00
C LYS A 196 23.15 -12.82 12.74
N ALA A 197 22.58 -13.16 11.58
CA ALA A 197 22.86 -12.48 10.32
C ALA A 197 22.52 -10.98 10.38
N ARG A 198 21.35 -10.61 10.93
CA ARG A 198 20.97 -9.20 11.14
C ARG A 198 21.92 -8.47 12.07
N THR A 199 22.32 -9.10 13.18
CA THR A 199 23.29 -8.51 14.13
C THR A 199 24.63 -8.25 13.48
N ILE A 200 25.17 -9.21 12.73
CA ILE A 200 26.43 -9.07 12.00
C ILE A 200 26.35 -7.95 10.96
N SER A 201 25.29 -7.92 10.14
CA SER A 201 25.09 -6.89 9.12
C SER A 201 24.95 -5.49 9.72
N ARG A 202 24.17 -5.35 10.80
CA ARG A 202 23.93 -4.05 11.46
C ARG A 202 25.13 -3.54 12.25
N ASN A 203 25.95 -4.43 12.84
CA ASN A 203 27.16 -4.03 13.56
C ASN A 203 28.14 -3.27 12.64
N LYS A 204 28.25 -3.64 11.36
CA LYS A 204 29.05 -2.90 10.37
C LYS A 204 28.62 -1.44 10.19
N ASN A 205 27.36 -1.11 10.49
CA ASN A 205 26.78 0.21 10.33
C ASN A 205 26.58 0.95 11.67
N ARG A 206 26.79 0.31 12.83
CA ARG A 206 26.59 0.92 14.17
C ARG A 206 27.69 1.90 14.53
N ASP A 207 28.91 1.63 14.10
CA ASP A 207 30.08 2.48 14.39
C ASP A 207 30.14 3.74 13.51
N LYS A 208 29.17 3.96 12.62
CA LYS A 208 29.08 5.18 11.79
C LYS A 208 28.71 6.44 12.59
N ARG A 209 28.31 6.30 13.86
CA ARG A 209 27.96 7.41 14.76
C ARG A 209 28.71 7.39 16.09
N SER A 210 29.69 6.49 16.27
CA SER A 210 30.56 6.54 17.44
C SER A 210 31.56 7.69 17.26
N ALA A 211 31.58 8.62 18.20
CA ALA A 211 32.66 9.59 18.31
C ALA A 211 33.92 8.82 18.75
N VAL A 212 34.75 8.41 17.78
CA VAL A 212 36.07 7.86 18.09
C VAL A 212 36.90 9.02 18.61
N VAL A 213 37.07 9.10 19.93
CA VAL A 213 38.06 9.97 20.55
C VAL A 213 39.41 9.29 20.34
N SER A 214 40.15 9.74 19.32
CA SER A 214 41.56 9.38 19.16
C SER A 214 42.36 10.17 20.19
N CYS A 215 42.85 9.49 21.22
CA CYS A 215 43.95 9.99 22.06
C CYS A 215 45.30 9.68 21.40
#